data_AF-A0A9E5N7B5-F1
#
_entry.id   AF-A0A9E5N7B5-F1
#
_cell.length_a   1.000
_cell.length_b   1.000
_cell.length_c   1.000
_cell.angle_alpha   90.00
_cell.angle_beta   90.00
_cell.angle_gamma   90.00
#
_symmetry.space_group_name_H-M   'P 1'
#
loop_
_entity.id
_entity.type
_entity.pdbx_description
1 polymer ?
#
loop_
_entity_poly.entity_id
_entity_poly.type
_entity_poly.pdbx_seq_one_letter_code
_entity_poly.pdbx_strand_id
1 'polypeptide(L)' 'MATNKKGLLADIIGGAWSLIVGLRVTLKCWLEPKITVQYPFRESLALSPRYRGRMLHLRDEETGRLRCTAC' A
#
# COMPACT_ATOMS: atom_id res chain seq x y z
N MET A 1 -43.12 -28.56 -10.93
CA MET A 1 -42.12 -27.48 -10.74
C MET A 1 -42.05 -26.66 -12.02
N ALA A 2 -42.88 -25.63 -12.13
CA ALA A 2 -42.94 -24.79 -13.32
C ALA A 2 -41.69 -23.89 -13.36
N THR A 3 -40.84 -24.09 -14.37
CA THR A 3 -39.65 -23.28 -14.59
C THR A 3 -40.07 -21.89 -15.06
N ASN A 4 -40.07 -20.92 -14.14
CA ASN A 4 -40.24 -19.52 -14.47
C ASN A 4 -38.96 -19.01 -15.17
N LYS A 5 -38.88 -19.22 -16.49
CA LYS A 5 -37.75 -18.79 -17.33
C LYS A 5 -37.47 -17.28 -17.27
N LYS A 6 -38.45 -16.46 -16.87
CA LYS A 6 -38.30 -15.00 -16.79
C LYS A 6 -37.43 -14.57 -15.60
N GLY A 7 -37.53 -15.26 -14.46
CA GLY A 7 -36.73 -14.98 -13.27
C GLY A 7 -35.24 -15.32 -13.44
N LEU A 8 -34.94 -16.49 -13.99
CA LEU A 8 -33.55 -16.94 -14.22
C LEU A 8 -32.78 -16.01 -15.17
N LEU A 9 -33.44 -15.54 -16.24
CA LEU A 9 -32.84 -14.58 -17.17
C LEU A 9 -32.59 -13.23 -16.51
N ALA A 10 -33.49 -12.79 -15.64
CA ALA A 10 -33.32 -11.55 -14.88
C ALA A 10 -32.13 -11.64 -13.90
N ASP A 11 -31.94 -12.78 -13.23
CA ASP A 11 -30.80 -13.03 -12.34
C ASP A 11 -29.47 -13.07 -13.10
N ILE A 12 -29.42 -13.72 -14.27
CA ILE A 12 -28.21 -13.77 -15.12
C ILE A 12 -27.84 -12.37 -15.62
N ILE A 13 -28.82 -11.55 -16.03
CA ILE A 13 -28.59 -10.17 -16.46
C ILE A 13 -28.12 -9.32 -15.27
N GLY A 14 -28.72 -9.49 -14.08
CA GLY A 14 -28.28 -8.83 -12.85
C GLY A 14 -26.84 -9.20 -12.46
N GLY A 15 -26.48 -10.48 -12.56
CA GLY A 15 -25.13 -10.98 -12.32
C GLY A 15 -24.11 -10.49 -13.36
N ALA A 16 -24.49 -10.46 -14.63
CA ALA A 16 -23.63 -9.92 -15.69
C ALA A 16 -23.38 -8.42 -15.49
N TRP A 17 -24.40 -7.66 -15.06
CA TRP A 17 -24.27 -6.24 -14.76
C TRP A 17 -23.32 -5.99 -13.60
N SER A 18 -23.42 -6.75 -12.51
CA SER A 18 -22.52 -6.60 -11.35
C SER A 18 -21.07 -6.93 -11.71
N LEU A 19 -20.84 -7.92 -12.58
CA LEU A 19 -19.50 -8.26 -13.08
C LEU A 19 -18.90 -7.12 -13.93
N ILE A 20 -19.68 -6.52 -14.83
CA ILE A 20 -19.25 -5.39 -15.66
C ILE A 20 -18.91 -4.17 -14.79
N VAL A 21 -19.72 -3.90 -13.77
CA VAL A 21 -19.46 -2.82 -12.81
C VAL A 21 -18.14 -3.07 -12.06
N GLY A 22 -17.91 -4.30 -11.57
CA GLY A 22 -16.65 -4.67 -10.94
C GLY A 22 -15.44 -4.49 -11.86
N LEU A 23 -15.55 -4.96 -13.12
CA LEU A 23 -14.48 -4.85 -14.11
C LEU A 23 -14.17 -3.39 -14.48
N ARG A 24 -15.19 -2.52 -14.52
CA ARG A 24 -15.01 -1.08 -14.75
C ARG A 24 -14.19 -0.44 -13.63
N VAL A 25 -14.40 -0.84 -12.37
CA VAL A 25 -13.62 -0.32 -11.24
C VAL A 25 -12.16 -0.79 -11.33
N THR A 26 -11.92 -2.07 -11.64
CA THR A 26 -10.55 -2.58 -11.79
C THR A 26 -9.80 -1.89 -12.93
N LEU A 27 -10.47 -1.64 -14.06
CA LEU A 27 -9.90 -0.88 -15.18
C LEU A 27 -9.52 0.54 -14.77
N LYS A 28 -10.36 1.21 -13.96
CA LYS A 28 -10.06 2.55 -13.46
C LYS A 28 -8.82 2.56 -12.55
N CYS A 29 -8.76 1.66 -11.58
CA CYS A 29 -7.61 1.56 -10.66
C CYS A 29 -6.32 1.16 -11.38
N TRP A 30 -6.41 0.43 -12.48
CA TRP A 30 -5.25 0.05 -13.28
C TRP A 30 -4.64 1.22 -14.06
N LEU A 31 -5.48 2.18 -14.49
CA LEU A 31 -5.05 3.38 -15.22
C LEU A 31 -4.58 4.51 -14.29
N GLU A 32 -4.91 4.45 -13.00
CA GLU A 32 -4.45 5.42 -12.02
C GLU A 32 -2.92 5.32 -11.84
N PRO A 33 -2.22 6.47 -11.65
CA PRO A 33 -0.78 6.47 -11.48
C PRO A 33 -0.38 5.68 -10.22
N LYS A 34 0.71 4.92 -10.33
CA LYS A 34 1.23 4.12 -9.21
C LYS A 34 1.72 5.05 -8.10
N ILE A 35 1.07 4.99 -6.94
CA ILE A 35 1.44 5.75 -5.72
C ILE A 35 2.54 5.07 -4.88
N THR A 36 3.19 4.04 -5.44
CA THR A 36 4.21 3.24 -4.76
C THR A 36 5.60 3.85 -4.88
N VAL A 37 6.34 3.94 -3.78
CA VAL A 37 7.75 4.35 -3.77
C VAL A 37 8.64 3.17 -4.17
N GLN A 38 9.47 3.35 -5.19
CA GLN A 38 10.40 2.32 -5.71
C GLN A 38 11.73 2.35 -4.92
N TYR A 39 11.75 1.66 -3.78
CA TYR A 39 12.96 1.49 -2.97
C TYR A 39 13.82 0.32 -3.50
N PRO A 40 15.17 0.42 -3.52
CA PRO A 40 16.02 1.55 -3.15
C PRO A 40 16.46 2.45 -4.33
N PHE A 41 16.14 2.08 -5.56
CA PHE A 41 16.84 2.60 -6.75
C PHE A 41 16.35 3.97 -7.25
N ARG A 42 15.09 4.33 -7.03
CA ARG A 42 14.53 5.59 -7.54
C ARG A 42 14.32 6.62 -6.42
N GLU A 43 13.79 6.19 -5.28
CA GLU A 43 13.41 7.07 -4.18
C GLU A 43 13.61 6.40 -2.82
N SER A 44 14.14 7.13 -1.84
CA SER A 44 14.15 6.74 -0.44
C SER A 44 12.91 7.30 0.26
N LEU A 45 12.34 6.51 1.18
CA LEU A 45 11.18 6.95 1.95
C LEU A 45 11.59 8.13 2.86
N ALA A 46 10.77 9.18 2.94
CA ALA A 46 10.96 10.25 3.89
C ALA A 46 10.74 9.72 5.32
N LEU A 47 11.82 9.54 6.08
CA LEU A 47 11.75 9.18 7.49
C LEU A 47 11.33 10.40 8.30
N SER A 48 10.44 10.20 9.29
CA SER A 48 10.10 11.25 10.23
C SER A 48 11.32 11.64 11.08
N PRO A 49 11.45 12.91 11.53
CA PRO A 49 12.62 13.37 12.29
C PRO A 49 12.78 12.65 13.64
N ARG A 50 11.74 11.97 14.11
CA ARG A 50 11.74 11.16 15.34
C ARG A 50 11.68 9.66 15.05
N TYR A 51 11.98 9.22 13.83
CA TYR A 51 12.05 7.81 13.51
C TYR A 51 13.14 7.14 14.36
N ARG A 52 12.75 6.12 15.13
CA ARG A 52 13.67 5.36 15.97
C ARG A 52 14.40 4.33 15.11
N GLY A 53 15.48 4.79 14.49
CA GLY A 53 16.37 3.94 13.69
C GLY A 53 17.32 3.10 14.55
N ARG A 54 18.46 2.75 13.95
CA ARG A 54 19.52 2.05 14.67
C ARG A 54 20.05 2.94 15.81
N MET A 55 20.13 2.38 17.01
CA MET A 55 20.79 3.06 18.12
C MET A 55 22.28 3.22 17.82
N LEU A 56 22.78 4.44 17.96
CA LEU A 56 24.18 4.80 17.79
C LEU A 56 24.72 5.35 19.10
N HIS A 57 25.93 4.93 19.46
CA HIS A 57 26.64 5.53 20.58
C HIS A 57 27.19 6.89 20.15
N LEU A 58 26.75 7.94 20.84
CA LEU A 58 27.26 9.29 20.62
C LEU A 58 28.72 9.36 21.06
N ARG A 59 29.56 9.94 20.19
CA ARG A 59 30.95 10.28 20.48
C ARG A 59 31.04 11.78 20.74
N ASP A 60 32.05 12.14 21.51
CA ASP A 60 32.40 13.52 21.76
C ASP A 60 33.12 14.11 20.53
N GLU A 61 32.77 15.33 20.13
CA GLU A 61 33.21 15.93 18.85
C GLU A 61 34.69 16.35 18.90
N GLU A 62 35.16 16.79 20.07
CA GLU A 62 36.53 17.26 20.30
C GLU A 62 37.52 16.12 20.59
N THR A 63 37.09 15.08 21.31
CA THR A 63 37.99 14.03 21.84
C THR A 63 37.84 12.67 21.14
N GLY A 64 36.76 12.47 20.37
CA GLY A 64 36.44 11.20 19.71
C GLY A 64 36.13 10.03 20.66
N ARG A 65 36.12 10.28 21.98
CA ARG A 65 35.79 9.29 23.02
C ARG A 65 34.28 9.05 23.10
N LEU A 66 33.88 7.90 23.62
CA LEU A 66 32.47 7.55 23.84
C LEU A 66 31.89 8.44 24.95
N ARG A 67 30.65 8.95 24.77
CA ARG A 67 29.91 9.68 25.82
C ARG A 67 29.34 8.78 26.92
N CYS A 68 29.41 7.46 26.75
CA CYS A 68 28.90 6.49 27.70
C CYS A 68 29.81 6.43 28.93
N THR A 69 29.26 6.64 30.12
CA THR A 69 29.95 6.55 31.41
C THR A 69 29.61 5.28 32.20
N ALA A 70 28.91 4.32 31.59
CA ALA A 70 28.51 3.04 32.20
C ALA A 70 27.68 3.21 33.50
N CYS A 71 26.69 4.11 33.46
CA CYS A 71 25.64 4.23 34.47
C CYS A 71 24.58 3.14 34.29
#